data_AF-A0A7S2CYV8-F1
#
_entry.id   AF-A0A7S2CYV8-F1
#
_cell.length_a   1.000
_cell.length_b   1.000
_cell.length_c   1.000
_cell.angle_alpha   90.00
_cell.angle_beta   90.00
_cell.angle_gamma   90.00
#
_symmetry.space_group_name_H-M   'P 1'
#
loop_
_entity.id
_entity.type
_entity.pdbx_description
1 polymer ?
#
loop_
_entity_poly.entity_id
_entity_poly.type
_entity_poly.pdbx_seq_one_letter_code
_entity_poly.pdbx_strand_id
1 'polypeptide(L)'
;TTPMQGGGGDAAEPASASRTADKKVANQKEKLREILGAARPSWGPKDLGAAENKLREVGANNLFTLKSLLDAPPESGLNRRLRDAGLKAFGPETLVALREQLAKSGVAPYLRKPRPATDIPSDSI
;
A
#
# COMPACT_ATOMS: atom_id res chain seq x y z
N THR A 1 39.48 56.10 -14.29
CA THR A 1 38.97 56.43 -12.95
C THR A 1 37.66 55.68 -12.74
N THR A 2 37.50 55.16 -11.54
CA THR A 2 36.64 54.12 -10.93
C THR A 2 35.20 53.90 -11.46
N PRO A 3 34.67 52.65 -11.39
CA PRO A 3 33.36 52.23 -11.90
C PRO A 3 32.22 52.55 -10.92
N MET A 4 30.97 52.55 -11.41
CA MET A 4 29.77 52.61 -10.57
C MET A 4 29.12 51.24 -10.43
N GLN A 5 28.98 50.87 -9.15
CA GLN A 5 28.46 49.67 -8.55
C GLN A 5 26.94 49.82 -8.29
N GLY A 6 26.18 48.75 -8.50
CA GLY A 6 24.80 48.56 -7.99
C GLY A 6 24.16 47.38 -8.72
N GLY A 7 23.81 46.24 -8.13
CA GLY A 7 23.35 46.01 -6.77
C GLY A 7 21.82 45.91 -6.78
N GLY A 8 21.29 44.78 -7.21
CA GLY A 8 19.85 44.51 -7.26
C GLY A 8 19.63 43.01 -7.45
N GLY A 9 19.58 42.28 -6.34
CA GLY A 9 19.14 40.89 -6.32
C GLY A 9 17.63 40.86 -6.54
N ASP A 10 17.22 40.20 -7.62
CA ASP A 10 15.84 39.75 -7.77
C ASP A 10 15.83 38.23 -7.62
N ALA A 11 15.14 37.82 -6.57
CA ALA A 11 14.96 36.46 -6.15
C ALA A 11 14.02 35.73 -7.12
N ALA A 12 14.57 35.19 -8.19
CA ALA A 12 14.05 33.99 -8.83
C ALA A 12 14.92 32.84 -8.31
N GLU A 13 14.46 31.78 -7.66
CA GLU A 13 13.28 31.00 -7.92
C GLU A 13 13.27 29.89 -6.85
N PRO A 14 12.29 29.78 -5.93
CA PRO A 14 12.20 28.63 -5.05
C PRO A 14 11.41 27.52 -5.75
N ALA A 15 12.00 26.88 -6.77
CA ALA A 15 11.39 25.74 -7.47
C ALA A 15 12.27 24.49 -7.44
N SER A 16 12.73 24.06 -6.26
CA SER A 16 13.42 22.78 -6.15
C SER A 16 13.18 22.09 -4.81
N ALA A 17 11.91 21.85 -4.47
CA ALA A 17 11.55 21.05 -3.30
C ALA A 17 10.60 19.87 -3.61
N SER A 18 10.12 19.68 -4.85
CA SER A 18 9.06 18.70 -5.11
C SER A 18 9.53 17.35 -5.70
N ARG A 19 10.80 17.16 -6.05
CA ARG A 19 11.27 15.96 -6.80
C ARG A 19 11.49 14.67 -5.98
N THR A 20 11.17 14.66 -4.68
CA THR A 20 11.38 13.50 -3.80
C THR A 20 10.12 12.70 -3.50
N ALA A 21 8.92 13.24 -3.75
CA ALA A 21 7.66 12.53 -3.53
C ALA A 21 7.36 11.51 -4.65
N ASP A 22 7.76 11.82 -5.89
CA ASP A 22 7.44 11.05 -7.10
C ASP A 22 8.08 9.65 -7.06
N LYS A 23 9.30 9.57 -6.51
CA LYS A 23 10.09 8.33 -6.47
C LYS A 23 9.53 7.30 -5.49
N LYS A 24 8.85 7.76 -4.42
CA LYS A 24 8.25 6.87 -3.43
C LYS A 24 6.99 6.19 -3.96
N VAL A 25 6.20 6.90 -4.78
CA VAL A 25 4.98 6.38 -5.42
C VAL A 25 5.32 5.34 -6.48
N ALA A 26 6.34 5.60 -7.32
CA ALA A 26 6.81 4.64 -8.32
C ALA A 26 7.22 3.30 -7.68
N ASN A 27 7.99 3.37 -6.59
CA ASN A 27 8.46 2.18 -5.87
C ASN A 27 7.32 1.38 -5.21
N GLN A 28 6.23 2.03 -4.75
CA GLN A 28 5.05 1.31 -4.24
C GLN A 28 4.28 0.60 -5.35
N LYS A 29 4.19 1.23 -6.52
CA LYS A 29 3.55 0.65 -7.71
C LYS A 29 4.27 -0.60 -8.19
N GLU A 30 5.60 -0.55 -8.29
CA GLU A 30 6.41 -1.73 -8.67
C GLU A 30 6.19 -2.88 -7.69
N LYS A 31 6.29 -2.61 -6.39
CA LYS A 31 6.03 -3.63 -5.36
C LYS A 31 4.62 -4.20 -5.43
N LEU A 32 3.60 -3.38 -5.68
CA LEU A 32 2.22 -3.88 -5.86
C LEU A 32 2.13 -4.82 -7.06
N ARG A 33 2.77 -4.48 -8.18
CA ARG A 33 2.79 -5.35 -9.37
C ARG A 33 3.55 -6.65 -9.13
N GLU A 34 4.67 -6.60 -8.40
CA GLU A 34 5.40 -7.81 -7.98
C GLU A 34 4.52 -8.73 -7.13
N ILE A 35 3.81 -8.17 -6.13
CA ILE A 35 2.92 -8.95 -5.24
C ILE A 35 1.73 -9.51 -6.01
N LEU A 36 1.11 -8.74 -6.89
CA LEU A 36 0.01 -9.19 -7.73
C LEU A 36 0.45 -10.32 -8.68
N GLY A 37 1.63 -10.19 -9.30
CA GLY A 37 2.21 -11.21 -10.17
C GLY A 37 2.58 -12.48 -9.42
N ALA A 38 3.17 -12.35 -8.24
CA ALA A 38 3.53 -13.48 -7.39
C ALA A 38 2.31 -14.19 -6.78
N ALA A 39 1.23 -13.44 -6.50
CA ALA A 39 -0.02 -14.02 -5.98
C ALA A 39 -0.77 -14.81 -7.06
N ARG A 40 -0.65 -14.40 -8.33
CA ARG A 40 -1.27 -15.14 -9.43
C ARG A 40 -0.37 -15.10 -10.67
N PRO A 41 0.56 -16.06 -10.82
CA PRO A 41 1.52 -16.07 -11.93
C PRO A 41 0.86 -16.24 -13.31
N SER A 42 -0.40 -16.71 -13.34
CA SER A 42 -1.20 -16.76 -14.57
C SER A 42 -1.70 -15.39 -15.04
N TRP A 43 -1.57 -14.33 -14.25
CA TRP A 43 -1.97 -12.98 -14.66
C TRP A 43 -0.94 -12.35 -15.59
N GLY A 44 -1.38 -12.03 -16.80
CA GLY A 44 -0.56 -11.28 -17.75
C GLY A 44 -0.45 -9.80 -17.40
N PRO A 45 0.33 -9.02 -18.15
CA PRO A 45 0.52 -7.59 -17.91
C PRO A 45 -0.79 -6.79 -17.97
N LYS A 46 -1.78 -7.24 -18.77
CA LYS A 46 -3.11 -6.64 -18.85
C LYS A 46 -3.93 -6.88 -17.57
N ASP A 47 -3.92 -8.11 -17.06
CA ASP A 47 -4.61 -8.48 -15.82
C ASP A 47 -3.99 -7.77 -14.61
N LEU A 48 -2.66 -7.67 -14.56
CA LEU A 48 -1.96 -6.92 -13.52
C LEU A 48 -2.34 -5.43 -13.55
N GLY A 49 -2.43 -4.83 -14.73
CA GLY A 49 -2.90 -3.44 -14.88
C GLY A 49 -4.35 -3.25 -14.42
N ALA A 50 -5.23 -4.20 -14.77
CA ALA A 50 -6.62 -4.17 -14.33
C ALA A 50 -6.75 -4.37 -12.82
N ALA A 51 -5.98 -5.28 -12.23
CA ALA A 51 -5.95 -5.52 -10.79
C ALA A 51 -5.39 -4.30 -10.03
N GLU A 52 -4.31 -3.69 -10.50
CA GLU A 52 -3.77 -2.45 -9.95
C GLU A 52 -4.81 -1.33 -9.99
N ASN A 53 -5.52 -1.18 -11.11
CA ASN A 53 -6.54 -0.15 -11.23
C ASN A 53 -7.72 -0.40 -10.27
N LYS A 54 -8.18 -1.65 -10.14
CA LYS A 54 -9.19 -2.04 -9.16
C LYS A 54 -8.78 -1.72 -7.74
N LEU A 55 -7.51 -1.97 -7.40
CA LEU A 55 -6.96 -1.63 -6.09
C LEU A 55 -6.93 -0.12 -5.86
N ARG A 56 -6.56 0.66 -6.87
CA ARG A 56 -6.55 2.13 -6.82
C ARG A 56 -7.95 2.71 -6.56
N GLU A 57 -8.96 2.19 -7.26
CA GLU A 57 -10.37 2.62 -7.11
C GLU A 57 -10.88 2.44 -5.67
N VAL A 58 -10.46 1.37 -5.00
CA VAL A 58 -10.84 1.12 -3.59
C VAL A 58 -9.91 1.78 -2.57
N GLY A 59 -8.93 2.56 -3.03
CA GLY A 59 -7.93 3.26 -2.21
C GLY A 59 -6.78 2.39 -1.72
N ALA A 60 -6.62 1.17 -2.23
CA ALA A 60 -5.55 0.23 -1.91
C ALA A 60 -4.26 0.53 -2.70
N ASN A 61 -3.76 1.77 -2.56
CA ASN A 61 -2.65 2.30 -3.36
C ASN A 61 -1.27 1.83 -2.86
N ASN A 62 -1.24 1.23 -1.67
CA ASN A 62 -0.04 0.81 -0.97
C ASN A 62 -0.23 -0.59 -0.38
N LEU A 63 0.88 -1.30 -0.17
CA LEU A 63 0.85 -2.65 0.43
C LEU A 63 0.22 -2.67 1.82
N PHE A 64 0.42 -1.64 2.63
CA PHE A 64 -0.17 -1.53 3.97
C PHE A 64 -1.70 -1.44 3.90
N THR A 65 -2.23 -0.56 3.04
CA THR A 65 -3.68 -0.39 2.87
C THR A 65 -4.30 -1.65 2.30
N LEU A 66 -3.66 -2.24 1.28
CA LEU A 66 -4.07 -3.52 0.72
C LEU A 66 -4.16 -4.57 1.83
N LYS A 67 -3.10 -4.72 2.64
CA LYS A 67 -3.07 -5.65 3.75
C LYS A 67 -4.18 -5.40 4.77
N SER A 68 -4.38 -4.16 5.22
CA SER A 68 -5.47 -3.80 6.13
C SER A 68 -6.84 -4.15 5.56
N LEU A 69 -7.06 -3.96 4.26
CA LEU A 69 -8.31 -4.32 3.58
C LEU A 69 -8.48 -5.83 3.41
N LEU A 70 -7.37 -6.59 3.30
CA LEU A 70 -7.42 -8.04 3.29
C LEU A 70 -7.68 -8.60 4.68
N ASP A 71 -7.09 -8.04 5.74
CA ASP A 71 -7.30 -8.45 7.14
C ASP A 71 -8.65 -8.00 7.72
N ALA A 72 -9.26 -6.98 7.12
CA ALA A 72 -10.59 -6.51 7.49
C ALA A 72 -11.67 -7.60 7.32
N PRO A 73 -12.76 -7.53 8.10
CA PRO A 73 -13.88 -8.45 7.99
C PRO A 73 -14.52 -8.39 6.59
N PRO A 74 -15.14 -9.48 6.11
CA PRO A 74 -15.67 -9.59 4.74
C PRO A 74 -16.67 -8.49 4.37
N GLU A 75 -17.35 -7.94 5.38
CA GLU A 75 -18.35 -6.89 5.29
C GLU A 75 -17.77 -5.48 5.06
N SER A 76 -16.48 -5.25 5.37
CA SER A 76 -15.74 -4.00 5.15
C SER A 76 -14.42 -4.18 4.39
N GLY A 77 -14.12 -5.42 3.97
CA GLY A 77 -12.86 -5.79 3.35
C GLY A 77 -12.77 -5.44 1.86
N LEU A 78 -11.68 -5.86 1.25
CA LEU A 78 -11.35 -5.55 -0.14
C LEU A 78 -12.49 -5.87 -1.11
N ASN A 79 -13.11 -7.04 -1.00
CA ASN A 79 -14.19 -7.47 -1.88
C ASN A 79 -15.46 -6.63 -1.71
N ARG A 80 -15.75 -6.13 -0.50
CA ARG A 80 -16.87 -5.20 -0.29
C ARG A 80 -16.62 -3.91 -1.05
N ARG A 81 -15.44 -3.29 -0.86
CA ARG A 81 -15.10 -2.04 -1.54
C ARG A 81 -15.09 -2.18 -3.06
N LEU A 82 -14.61 -3.32 -3.57
CA LEU A 82 -14.65 -3.58 -5.00
C LEU A 82 -16.09 -3.63 -5.51
N ARG A 83 -16.99 -4.32 -4.80
CA ARG A 83 -18.41 -4.37 -5.17
C ARG A 83 -19.08 -3.00 -5.08
N ASP A 84 -18.74 -2.22 -4.07
CA ASP A 84 -19.24 -0.85 -3.88
C ASP A 84 -18.83 0.06 -5.05
N ALA A 85 -17.61 -0.12 -5.55
CA ALA A 85 -17.11 0.53 -6.76
C ALA A 85 -17.61 -0.11 -8.08
N GLY A 86 -18.53 -1.08 -8.03
CA GLY A 86 -19.03 -1.78 -9.23
C GLY A 86 -18.03 -2.73 -9.90
N LEU A 87 -16.92 -3.04 -9.22
CA LEU A 87 -15.84 -3.89 -9.71
C LEU A 87 -16.00 -5.35 -9.28
N LYS A 88 -15.47 -6.26 -10.09
CA LYS A 88 -15.48 -7.69 -9.79
C LYS A 88 -14.53 -8.01 -8.63
N ALA A 89 -15.10 -8.55 -7.55
CA ALA A 89 -14.40 -9.06 -6.39
C ALA A 89 -13.30 -10.07 -6.78
N PHE A 90 -12.22 -10.10 -6.00
CA PHE A 90 -11.19 -11.13 -6.14
C PHE A 90 -11.69 -12.47 -5.61
N GLY A 91 -11.26 -13.55 -6.26
CA GLY A 91 -11.56 -14.90 -5.79
C GLY A 91 -10.90 -15.16 -4.42
N PRO A 92 -11.48 -16.07 -3.61
CA PRO A 92 -10.94 -16.40 -2.30
C PRO A 92 -9.48 -16.90 -2.39
N GLU A 93 -9.16 -17.70 -3.41
CA GLU A 93 -7.79 -18.17 -3.68
C GLU A 93 -6.81 -17.02 -3.91
N THR A 94 -7.24 -15.99 -4.66
CA THR A 94 -6.42 -14.80 -4.91
C THR A 94 -6.19 -13.99 -3.64
N LEU A 95 -7.21 -13.89 -2.77
CA LEU A 95 -7.06 -13.19 -1.48
C LEU A 95 -6.09 -13.91 -0.54
N VAL A 96 -6.15 -15.24 -0.49
CA VAL A 96 -5.19 -16.05 0.29
C VAL A 96 -3.78 -15.85 -0.25
N ALA A 97 -3.58 -16.01 -1.55
CA ALA A 97 -2.27 -15.83 -2.18
C ALA A 97 -1.72 -14.40 -1.96
N LEU A 98 -2.56 -13.37 -2.05
CA LEU A 98 -2.17 -11.99 -1.75
C LEU A 98 -1.73 -11.81 -0.29
N ARG A 99 -2.45 -12.40 0.67
CA ARG A 99 -2.06 -12.40 2.10
C ARG A 99 -0.69 -13.05 2.30
N GLU A 100 -0.44 -14.19 1.66
CA GLU A 100 0.83 -14.90 1.76
C GLU A 100 2.00 -14.10 1.15
N GLN A 101 1.79 -13.51 -0.02
CA GLN A 101 2.83 -12.69 -0.66
C GLN A 101 3.12 -11.42 0.16
N LEU A 102 2.09 -10.79 0.74
CA LEU A 102 2.28 -9.67 1.65
C LEU A 102 3.08 -10.06 2.89
N ALA A 103 2.80 -11.24 3.46
CA ALA A 103 3.58 -11.78 4.58
C ALA A 103 5.05 -12.02 4.21
N LYS A 104 5.33 -12.58 3.02
CA LYS A 104 6.70 -12.78 2.50
C LYS A 104 7.46 -11.48 2.26
N SER A 105 6.75 -10.44 1.81
CA SER A 105 7.34 -9.12 1.52
C SER A 105 7.73 -8.31 2.76
N GLY A 106 7.53 -8.86 3.97
CA GLY A 106 7.88 -8.21 5.22
C GLY A 106 6.90 -7.12 5.66
N VAL A 107 5.74 -7.03 5.00
CA VAL A 107 4.59 -6.24 5.49
C VAL A 107 3.97 -7.06 6.62
N ALA A 108 4.67 -7.14 7.74
CA ALA A 108 4.31 -7.98 8.85
C ALA A 108 2.87 -7.66 9.27
N PRO A 109 2.03 -8.67 9.52
CA PRO A 109 0.81 -8.40 10.25
C PRO A 109 1.22 -7.74 11.55
N TYR A 110 0.57 -6.62 11.85
CA TYR A 110 0.31 -6.26 13.23
C TYR A 110 -0.56 -7.35 13.88
N LEU A 111 -0.10 -8.60 13.87
CA LEU A 111 -0.27 -9.48 15.01
C LEU A 111 0.55 -8.82 16.12
N ARG A 112 -0.06 -7.80 16.76
CA ARG A 112 -0.18 -7.94 18.20
C ARG A 112 -0.86 -9.29 18.37
N LYS A 113 -0.05 -10.32 18.59
CA LYS A 113 -0.52 -11.55 19.21
C LYS A 113 -1.44 -11.07 20.34
N PRO A 114 -2.71 -11.50 20.43
CA PRO A 114 -3.41 -11.28 21.68
C PRO A 114 -2.47 -11.79 22.76
N ARG A 115 -2.10 -10.93 23.72
CA ARG A 115 -1.49 -11.44 24.95
C ARG A 115 -2.40 -12.59 25.37
N PRO A 116 -1.93 -13.84 25.50
CA PRO A 116 -2.76 -14.88 26.07
C PRO A 116 -3.16 -14.36 27.45
N ALA A 117 -4.43 -13.99 27.60
CA ALA A 117 -4.99 -13.51 28.86
C ALA A 117 -5.27 -14.73 29.74
N THR A 118 -4.22 -15.44 30.12
CA THR A 118 -4.26 -16.57 31.07
C THR A 118 -2.88 -16.72 31.66
N ASP A 119 -2.48 -15.76 32.48
CA ASP A 119 -1.56 -16.00 33.59
C ASP A 119 -1.97 -15.05 34.73
N ILE A 120 -3.04 -15.42 35.43
CA ILE A 120 -3.26 -14.98 36.80
C ILE A 120 -3.21 -16.26 37.63
N PRO A 121 -2.04 -16.65 38.18
CA PRO A 121 -2.02 -17.49 39.36
C PRO A 121 -2.39 -16.58 40.54
N SER A 122 -3.61 -16.74 41.04
CA SER A 122 -3.96 -16.27 42.39
C SER A 122 -4.72 -17.40 43.07
N ASP A 123 -3.96 -18.45 43.36
CA ASP A 123 -4.12 -19.17 44.62
C ASP A 123 -3.84 -18.17 45.74
N SER A 124 -4.89 -17.69 46.42
CA SER A 124 -4.87 -17.10 47.76
C SER A 124 -6.30 -16.71 48.17
N ILE A 125 -7.00 -17.64 48.81
CA ILE A 125 -7.80 -17.45 50.05
C ILE A 125 -8.00 -18.83 50.68
#